data_AF-A0A373JDN4-F1
#
_entry.id   AF-A0A373JDN4-F1
#
_cell.length_a   1.000
_cell.length_b   1.000
_cell.length_c   1.000
_cell.angle_alpha   90.00
_cell.angle_beta   90.00
_cell.angle_gamma   90.00
#
_symmetry.space_group_name_H-M   'P 1'
#
loop_
_entity.id
_entity.type
_entity.pdbx_description
1 polymer ?
#
loop_
_entity_poly.entity_id
_entity_poly.type
_entity_poly.pdbx_seq_one_letter_code
_entity_poly.pdbx_strand_id
1 'polypeptide(L)'
;MPEILYSKFSKDRQKKFQIATMIVEENGEKSVIKKAMHKEGEAHVRKMVESRELLSELFVNSGVEMCPCKEENGQVRFLFVEGESLEERIHRHSEANDYEALKEDYRFLAKIIFSVKGMHTFESSPAFEEIFGFPKFKEAQHSADISNVDMIPANLLLGKKCVLADYEWVFFFEIPLEFIYARSIFLQEAVCGLDKSQLEELYAIGRVDMEEVPVYYQMEVNFQEHVAGKGEKYALSHLYQKMHCKSYPVSEWDYKKQFFSIGIEGDTGEEWEEISYEQTIHSEIKRTIQLKANQYTRLRFKPVDSKSIIKIRKLVGKKEKQEVSLNFTHNAKLVIIDDYYFIEPPVLEIALGGCEEIEFDYLVYRRNDGVIDQMVTFIQNEKALKDERQMLTEKNAAHEARIAKLGKELNDLQATVEYQAEKIRQLENLKVYKMYQKVRKIVKRGN
;
A
#
# COMPACT_ATOMS: atom_id res chain seq x y z
N MET A 1 2.59 34.35 -39.95
CA MET A 1 2.30 33.12 -39.19
C MET A 1 2.94 33.29 -37.83
N PRO A 2 2.23 32.98 -36.73
CA PRO A 2 2.80 33.06 -35.39
C PRO A 2 4.03 32.15 -35.29
N GLU A 3 5.07 32.62 -34.60
CA GLU A 3 6.29 31.85 -34.35
C GLU A 3 6.03 30.84 -33.23
N ILE A 4 6.43 29.58 -33.43
CA ILE A 4 6.29 28.54 -32.41
C ILE A 4 7.60 28.47 -31.63
N LEU A 5 7.56 28.91 -30.37
CA LEU A 5 8.71 28.91 -29.47
C LEU A 5 8.92 27.54 -28.81
N TYR A 6 7.83 26.80 -28.59
CA TYR A 6 7.85 25.49 -27.93
C TYR A 6 6.67 24.64 -28.39
N SER A 7 6.85 23.32 -28.43
CA SER A 7 5.77 22.36 -28.68
C SER A 7 5.95 21.06 -27.89
N LYS A 8 4.89 20.58 -27.26
CA LYS A 8 4.80 19.29 -26.56
C LYS A 8 3.56 18.53 -27.02
N PHE A 9 3.67 17.20 -27.11
CA PHE A 9 2.58 16.33 -27.54
C PHE A 9 2.39 15.20 -26.51
N SER A 10 1.17 14.99 -26.03
CA SER A 10 0.83 13.92 -25.08
C SER A 10 0.47 12.59 -25.76
N LYS A 11 1.40 12.06 -26.57
CA LYS A 11 1.18 10.85 -27.40
C LYS A 11 1.06 9.54 -26.60
N ASP A 12 1.44 9.58 -25.34
CA ASP A 12 1.37 8.50 -24.33
C ASP A 12 -0.03 8.33 -23.73
N ARG A 13 -0.99 9.16 -24.14
CA ARG A 13 -2.38 9.12 -23.65
C ARG A 13 -3.31 8.45 -24.67
N GLN A 14 -4.49 8.00 -24.23
CA GLN A 14 -5.54 7.59 -25.15
C GLN A 14 -5.88 8.72 -26.14
N LYS A 15 -6.27 8.39 -27.37
CA LYS A 15 -6.55 9.35 -28.45
C LYS A 15 -7.46 10.53 -28.03
N LYS A 16 -8.45 10.28 -27.18
CA LYS A 16 -9.38 11.28 -26.64
C LYS A 16 -8.72 12.31 -25.69
N PHE A 17 -7.50 12.07 -25.25
CA PHE A 17 -6.72 12.91 -24.33
C PHE A 17 -5.40 13.42 -24.94
N GLN A 18 -5.13 13.09 -26.21
CA GLN A 18 -3.90 13.55 -26.89
C GLN A 18 -4.05 15.00 -27.34
N ILE A 19 -3.19 15.86 -26.81
CA ILE A 19 -3.16 17.30 -27.05
C ILE A 19 -1.75 17.71 -27.50
N ALA A 20 -1.70 18.62 -28.47
CA ALA A 20 -0.53 19.42 -28.78
C ALA A 20 -0.61 20.74 -28.01
N THR A 21 0.38 20.98 -27.14
CA THR A 21 0.54 22.24 -26.40
C THR A 21 1.69 23.02 -27.02
N MET A 22 1.44 24.25 -27.45
CA MET A 22 2.42 25.09 -28.13
C MET A 22 2.51 26.46 -27.46
N ILE A 23 3.72 26.96 -27.22
CA ILE A 23 3.92 28.37 -26.89
C ILE A 23 4.17 29.07 -28.22
N VAL A 24 3.35 30.08 -28.52
CA VAL A 24 3.45 30.86 -29.74
C VAL A 24 3.64 32.32 -29.44
N GLU A 25 4.38 33.01 -30.31
CA GLU A 25 4.57 34.46 -30.27
C GLU A 25 4.01 35.09 -31.54
N GLU A 26 3.16 36.10 -31.36
CA GLU A 26 2.57 36.87 -32.44
C GLU A 26 2.63 38.36 -32.08
N ASN A 27 3.29 39.17 -32.91
CA ASN A 27 3.52 40.60 -32.66
C ASN A 27 4.20 40.91 -31.31
N GLY A 28 5.07 40.02 -30.84
CA GLY A 28 5.76 40.15 -29.55
C GLY A 28 4.93 39.74 -28.32
N GLU A 29 3.69 39.27 -28.51
CA GLU A 29 2.86 38.74 -27.43
C GLU A 29 2.89 37.20 -27.45
N LYS A 30 3.20 36.60 -26.29
CA LYS A 30 3.19 35.15 -26.11
C LYS A 30 1.83 34.63 -25.69
N SER A 31 1.48 33.44 -26.15
CA SER A 31 0.29 32.71 -25.71
C SER A 31 0.52 31.20 -25.77
N VAL A 32 -0.29 30.44 -25.04
CA VAL A 32 -0.23 28.97 -25.06
C VAL A 32 -1.44 28.43 -25.81
N ILE A 33 -1.21 27.65 -26.86
CA ILE A 33 -2.26 26.99 -27.64
C ILE A 33 -2.33 25.52 -27.24
N LYS A 34 -3.51 25.05 -26.87
CA LYS A 34 -3.83 23.63 -26.68
C LYS A 34 -4.77 23.18 -27.79
N LYS A 35 -4.36 22.16 -28.55
CA LYS A 35 -5.10 21.63 -29.70
C LYS A 35 -5.21 20.11 -29.61
N ALA A 36 -6.42 19.58 -29.84
CA ALA A 36 -6.62 18.13 -29.90
C ALA A 36 -5.88 17.54 -31.12
N MET A 37 -5.18 16.42 -30.91
CA MET A 37 -4.49 15.72 -32.00
C MET A 37 -5.45 14.90 -32.87
N HIS A 38 -6.57 14.52 -32.29
CA HIS A 38 -7.61 13.70 -32.91
C HIS A 38 -8.99 14.30 -32.62
N LYS A 39 -9.96 13.98 -33.47
CA LYS A 39 -11.34 14.48 -33.35
C LYS A 39 -11.98 14.09 -32.02
N GLU A 40 -11.64 12.90 -31.52
CA GLU A 40 -12.09 12.36 -30.23
C GLU A 40 -11.67 13.22 -29.03
N GLY A 41 -10.62 14.05 -29.15
CA GLY A 41 -10.13 14.92 -28.09
C GLY A 41 -10.64 16.36 -28.14
N GLU A 42 -11.43 16.74 -29.16
CA GLU A 42 -11.95 18.11 -29.29
C GLU A 42 -12.86 18.51 -28.11
N ALA A 43 -13.67 17.57 -27.62
CA ALA A 43 -14.51 17.78 -26.45
C ALA A 43 -13.67 18.01 -25.17
N HIS A 44 -12.60 17.23 -25.00
CA HIS A 44 -11.67 17.36 -23.86
C HIS A 44 -11.00 18.74 -23.85
N VAL A 45 -10.54 19.23 -25.02
CA VAL A 45 -9.93 20.55 -25.13
C VAL A 45 -10.92 21.68 -24.87
N ARG A 46 -12.12 21.63 -25.46
CA ARG A 46 -13.14 22.69 -25.25
C ARG A 46 -13.63 22.78 -23.81
N LYS A 47 -13.68 21.64 -23.10
CA LYS A 47 -14.08 21.57 -21.69
C LYS A 47 -13.25 22.50 -20.79
N MET A 48 -11.99 22.81 -21.14
CA MET A 48 -11.18 23.75 -20.38
C MET A 48 -11.81 25.15 -20.32
N VAL A 49 -12.47 25.60 -21.39
CA VAL A 49 -13.12 26.92 -21.42
C VAL A 49 -14.28 26.97 -20.43
N GLU A 50 -15.13 25.92 -20.41
CA GLU A 50 -16.23 25.79 -19.45
C GLU A 50 -15.72 25.66 -18.01
N SER A 51 -14.65 24.88 -17.83
CA SER A 51 -14.07 24.60 -16.52
C SER A 51 -13.50 25.86 -15.86
N ARG A 52 -12.96 26.80 -16.65
CA ARG A 52 -12.38 28.04 -16.13
C ARG A 52 -13.37 28.82 -15.26
N GLU A 53 -14.61 29.00 -15.71
CA GLU A 53 -15.60 29.80 -14.99
C GLU A 53 -15.98 29.13 -13.65
N LEU A 54 -16.25 27.82 -13.71
CA LEU A 54 -16.60 27.01 -12.56
C LEU A 54 -15.46 26.95 -11.53
N LEU A 55 -14.22 26.78 -11.98
CA LEU A 55 -13.05 26.79 -11.10
C LEU A 55 -12.78 28.18 -10.51
N SER A 56 -13.07 29.25 -11.25
CA SER A 56 -12.91 30.62 -10.72
C SER A 56 -13.88 30.88 -9.57
N GLU A 57 -15.10 30.35 -9.64
CA GLU A 57 -16.05 30.40 -8.53
C GLU A 57 -15.63 29.47 -7.37
N LEU A 58 -15.19 28.26 -7.69
CA LEU A 58 -14.74 27.26 -6.70
C LEU A 58 -13.58 27.80 -5.85
N PHE A 59 -12.60 28.43 -6.48
CA PHE A 59 -11.37 28.91 -5.84
C PHE A 59 -11.42 30.38 -5.41
N VAL A 60 -12.60 31.01 -5.38
CA VAL A 60 -12.77 32.44 -5.05
C VAL A 60 -12.15 32.86 -3.70
N ASN A 61 -12.10 31.95 -2.72
CA ASN A 61 -11.55 32.20 -1.39
C ASN A 61 -10.07 31.78 -1.23
N SER A 62 -9.46 31.20 -2.26
CA SER A 62 -8.11 30.63 -2.20
C SER A 62 -7.00 31.64 -2.49
N GLY A 63 -7.33 32.77 -3.12
CA GLY A 63 -6.34 33.73 -3.62
C GLY A 63 -5.63 33.30 -4.90
N VAL A 64 -6.12 32.25 -5.58
CA VAL A 64 -5.62 31.77 -6.88
C VAL A 64 -6.56 32.20 -7.98
N GLU A 65 -6.01 32.69 -9.09
CA GLU A 65 -6.74 33.01 -10.30
C GLU A 65 -6.57 31.90 -11.35
N MET A 66 -7.64 31.56 -12.06
CA MET A 66 -7.54 30.63 -13.19
C MET A 66 -6.99 31.37 -14.40
N CYS A 67 -5.94 30.84 -15.03
CA CYS A 67 -5.36 31.45 -16.22
C CYS A 67 -6.43 31.66 -17.30
N PRO A 68 -6.60 32.86 -17.87
CA PRO A 68 -7.62 33.10 -18.88
C PRO A 68 -7.40 32.26 -20.15
N CYS A 69 -8.46 31.65 -20.64
CA CYS A 69 -8.47 30.97 -21.93
C CYS A 69 -9.71 31.30 -22.77
N LYS A 70 -9.61 31.07 -24.08
CA LYS A 70 -10.70 31.21 -25.06
C LYS A 70 -10.57 30.17 -26.17
N GLU A 71 -11.69 29.74 -26.73
CA GLU A 71 -11.71 28.91 -27.94
C GLU A 71 -11.54 29.77 -29.19
N GLU A 72 -10.66 29.35 -30.10
CA GLU A 72 -10.43 29.98 -31.40
C GLU A 72 -10.17 28.88 -32.44
N ASN A 73 -10.93 28.81 -33.54
CA ASN A 73 -10.65 27.88 -34.64
C ASN A 73 -10.46 26.40 -34.24
N GLY A 74 -11.20 25.90 -33.25
CA GLY A 74 -11.11 24.51 -32.77
C GLY A 74 -9.89 24.19 -31.90
N GLN A 75 -9.23 25.20 -31.35
CA GLN A 75 -8.17 25.09 -30.35
C GLN A 75 -8.48 26.06 -29.19
N VAL A 76 -7.87 25.83 -28.02
CA VAL A 76 -8.01 26.73 -26.87
C VAL A 76 -6.71 27.50 -26.69
N ARG A 77 -6.81 28.83 -26.63
CA ARG A 77 -5.69 29.73 -26.39
C ARG A 77 -5.75 30.26 -24.97
N PHE A 78 -4.68 30.05 -24.23
CA PHE A 78 -4.43 30.58 -22.90
C PHE A 78 -3.52 31.81 -22.97
N LEU A 79 -3.69 32.71 -22.00
CA LEU A 79 -2.73 33.76 -21.74
C LEU A 79 -1.39 33.14 -21.34
N PHE A 80 -0.27 33.68 -21.85
CA PHE A 80 1.04 33.32 -21.33
C PHE A 80 1.28 34.05 -20.02
N VAL A 81 1.51 33.31 -18.94
CA VAL A 81 1.73 33.85 -17.60
C VAL A 81 3.22 33.73 -17.28
N GLU A 82 3.85 34.86 -16.99
CA GLU A 82 5.23 34.90 -16.49
C GLU A 82 5.24 34.79 -14.97
N GLY A 83 6.14 33.97 -14.45
CA GLY A 83 6.31 33.76 -13.03
C GLY A 83 7.11 32.50 -12.73
N GLU A 84 7.59 32.41 -11.51
CA GLU A 84 8.18 31.18 -10.98
C GLU A 84 7.05 30.22 -10.58
N SER A 85 7.18 28.94 -10.89
CA SER A 85 6.23 27.92 -10.41
C SER A 85 6.46 27.61 -8.92
N LEU A 86 5.41 27.16 -8.24
CA LEU A 86 5.55 26.66 -6.87
C LEU A 86 6.49 25.44 -6.80
N GLU A 87 6.54 24.63 -7.86
CA GLU A 87 7.50 23.52 -7.99
C GLU A 87 8.96 23.99 -7.98
N GLU A 88 9.30 25.01 -8.77
CA GLU A 88 10.65 25.59 -8.76
C GLU A 88 11.02 26.16 -7.39
N ARG A 89 10.06 26.77 -6.69
CA ARG A 89 10.26 27.27 -5.33
C ARG A 89 10.51 26.15 -4.31
N ILE A 90 9.70 25.09 -4.37
CA ILE A 90 9.87 23.88 -3.54
C ILE A 90 11.23 23.24 -3.81
N HIS A 91 11.60 23.08 -5.08
CA HIS A 91 12.88 22.51 -5.47
C HIS A 91 14.04 23.31 -4.89
N ARG A 92 14.00 24.64 -4.97
CA ARG A 92 15.05 25.50 -4.39
C ARG A 92 15.16 25.36 -2.88
N HIS A 93 14.05 25.28 -2.15
CA HIS A 93 14.07 25.06 -0.69
C HIS A 93 14.62 23.67 -0.34
N SER A 94 14.30 22.66 -1.15
CA SER A 94 14.86 21.30 -1.02
C SER A 94 16.37 21.29 -1.25
N GLU A 95 16.88 21.89 -2.34
CA GLU A 95 18.32 22.01 -2.62
C GLU A 95 19.07 22.77 -1.51
N ALA A 96 18.43 23.77 -0.91
CA ALA A 96 18.97 24.52 0.22
C ALA A 96 18.90 23.76 1.56
N ASN A 97 18.31 22.57 1.60
CA ASN A 97 18.00 21.82 2.81
C ASN A 97 17.17 22.62 3.84
N ASP A 98 16.32 23.55 3.36
CA ASP A 98 15.45 24.38 4.19
C ASP A 98 14.07 23.74 4.31
N TYR A 99 13.96 22.80 5.25
CA TYR A 99 12.73 22.06 5.49
C TYR A 99 11.58 22.94 6.03
N GLU A 100 11.87 24.01 6.78
CA GLU A 100 10.81 24.91 7.27
C GLU A 100 10.21 25.72 6.12
N ALA A 101 11.03 26.24 5.21
CA ALA A 101 10.53 26.93 4.02
C ALA A 101 9.74 25.98 3.10
N LEU A 102 10.21 24.74 2.93
CA LEU A 102 9.48 23.70 2.20
C LEU A 102 8.12 23.40 2.84
N LYS A 103 8.05 23.30 4.18
CA LYS A 103 6.77 23.15 4.88
C LYS A 103 5.81 24.30 4.60
N GLU A 104 6.30 25.53 4.60
CA GLU A 104 5.46 26.71 4.31
C GLU A 104 4.92 26.69 2.87
N ASP A 105 5.66 26.15 1.90
CA ASP A 105 5.14 25.93 0.54
C ASP A 105 3.98 24.93 0.52
N TYR A 106 4.10 23.84 1.25
CA TYR A 106 3.03 22.85 1.37
C TYR A 106 1.84 23.37 2.18
N ARG A 107 2.05 24.21 3.21
CA ARG A 107 0.96 24.92 3.90
C ARG A 107 0.23 25.86 2.96
N PHE A 108 0.97 26.58 2.11
CA PHE A 108 0.39 27.45 1.09
C PHE A 108 -0.46 26.65 0.10
N LEU A 109 0.04 25.50 -0.37
CA LEU A 109 -0.71 24.61 -1.25
C LEU A 109 -1.96 24.03 -0.58
N ALA A 110 -1.85 23.51 0.64
CA ALA A 110 -2.98 23.02 1.42
C ALA A 110 -4.04 24.10 1.62
N LYS A 111 -3.63 25.33 1.94
CA LYS A 111 -4.54 26.46 2.07
C LYS A 111 -5.35 26.67 0.78
N ILE A 112 -4.73 26.58 -0.39
CA ILE A 112 -5.43 26.71 -1.68
C ILE A 112 -6.46 25.59 -1.84
N ILE A 113 -6.02 24.34 -1.69
CA ILE A 113 -6.84 23.14 -1.93
C ILE A 113 -8.04 23.06 -0.98
N PHE A 114 -7.86 23.38 0.31
CA PHE A 114 -8.90 23.29 1.33
C PHE A 114 -9.71 24.57 1.54
N SER A 115 -9.50 25.62 0.73
CA SER A 115 -10.30 26.86 0.76
C SER A 115 -11.35 26.92 -0.35
N VAL A 116 -11.70 25.78 -0.95
CA VAL A 116 -12.74 25.72 -1.98
C VAL A 116 -14.11 26.14 -1.43
N LYS A 117 -14.86 26.90 -2.23
CA LYS A 117 -16.23 27.29 -1.92
C LYS A 117 -17.10 26.04 -1.90
N GLY A 118 -17.92 25.91 -0.85
CA GLY A 118 -18.85 24.78 -0.73
C GLY A 118 -18.19 23.47 -0.33
N MET A 119 -17.00 23.50 0.30
CA MET A 119 -16.35 22.30 0.83
C MET A 119 -17.30 21.50 1.73
N HIS A 120 -17.43 20.21 1.46
CA HIS A 120 -18.27 19.26 2.20
C HIS A 120 -17.59 17.89 2.27
N THR A 121 -18.26 16.91 2.88
CA THR A 121 -17.75 15.54 2.98
C THR A 121 -17.88 14.83 1.64
N PHE A 122 -16.80 14.18 1.20
CA PHE A 122 -16.75 13.41 -0.03
C PHE A 122 -17.84 12.33 -0.13
N GLU A 123 -18.56 12.33 -1.24
CA GLU A 123 -19.49 11.27 -1.64
C GLU A 123 -19.02 10.58 -2.93
N SER A 124 -18.90 9.25 -2.88
CA SER A 124 -18.55 8.45 -4.05
C SER A 124 -19.68 8.47 -5.09
N SER A 125 -19.30 8.46 -6.37
CA SER A 125 -20.23 8.34 -7.49
C SER A 125 -19.77 7.25 -8.47
N PRO A 126 -20.65 6.68 -9.30
CA PRO A 126 -20.25 5.71 -10.32
C PRO A 126 -19.18 6.25 -11.29
N ALA A 127 -19.21 7.55 -11.60
CA ALA A 127 -18.22 8.20 -12.46
C ALA A 127 -16.85 8.31 -11.78
N PHE A 128 -16.83 8.61 -10.48
CA PHE A 128 -15.61 8.56 -9.67
C PHE A 128 -15.05 7.14 -9.62
N GLU A 129 -15.89 6.14 -9.34
CA GLU A 129 -15.48 4.75 -9.17
C GLU A 129 -14.91 4.14 -10.46
N GLU A 130 -15.43 4.53 -11.62
CA GLU A 130 -14.90 4.11 -12.92
C GLU A 130 -13.44 4.55 -13.14
N ILE A 131 -13.07 5.72 -12.63
CA ILE A 131 -11.77 6.36 -12.90
C ILE A 131 -10.77 6.14 -11.77
N PHE A 132 -11.20 6.29 -10.53
CA PHE A 132 -10.34 6.25 -9.34
C PHE A 132 -10.49 4.94 -8.55
N GLY A 133 -11.47 4.09 -8.88
CA GLY A 133 -11.72 2.81 -8.21
C GLY A 133 -12.57 2.93 -6.95
N PHE A 134 -12.47 1.94 -6.07
CA PHE A 134 -13.25 1.85 -4.83
C PHE A 134 -12.37 2.03 -3.58
N PRO A 135 -11.82 3.23 -3.35
CA PRO A 135 -10.97 3.48 -2.20
C PRO A 135 -11.76 3.29 -0.90
N LYS A 136 -11.07 2.79 0.13
CA LYS A 136 -11.61 2.67 1.49
C LYS A 136 -10.81 3.58 2.40
N PHE A 137 -11.44 4.67 2.81
CA PHE A 137 -10.87 5.61 3.75
C PHE A 137 -11.23 5.20 5.18
N LYS A 138 -10.31 5.45 6.10
CA LYS A 138 -10.50 5.28 7.54
C LYS A 138 -11.32 6.45 8.09
N GLU A 139 -11.03 7.65 7.61
CA GLU A 139 -11.72 8.86 7.98
C GLU A 139 -12.53 9.43 6.80
N ALA A 140 -13.53 10.26 7.11
CA ALA A 140 -14.30 10.96 6.11
C ALA A 140 -13.43 12.02 5.41
N GLN A 141 -13.40 11.99 4.08
CA GLN A 141 -12.60 12.90 3.26
C GLN A 141 -13.37 14.17 2.89
N HIS A 142 -12.67 15.23 2.49
CA HIS A 142 -13.29 16.47 2.04
C HIS A 142 -13.38 16.53 0.52
N SER A 143 -14.38 17.23 0.00
CA SER A 143 -14.62 17.37 -1.44
C SER A 143 -15.37 18.67 -1.75
N ALA A 144 -15.59 18.92 -3.03
CA ALA A 144 -16.50 19.91 -3.59
C ALA A 144 -17.15 19.36 -4.87
N ASP A 145 -18.24 19.98 -5.32
CA ASP A 145 -19.06 19.52 -6.45
C ASP A 145 -18.26 19.33 -7.77
N ILE A 146 -17.15 20.05 -7.89
CA ILE A 146 -16.24 20.01 -9.04
C ILE A 146 -14.82 19.86 -8.50
N SER A 147 -14.05 18.98 -9.15
CA SER A 147 -12.70 18.66 -8.72
C SER A 147 -11.69 18.91 -9.83
N ASN A 148 -10.53 19.48 -9.49
CA ASN A 148 -9.42 19.68 -10.40
C ASN A 148 -8.17 18.97 -9.88
N VAL A 149 -7.78 17.88 -10.54
CA VAL A 149 -6.59 17.11 -10.14
C VAL A 149 -5.28 17.72 -10.64
N ASP A 150 -5.34 18.78 -11.45
CA ASP A 150 -4.17 19.56 -11.89
C ASP A 150 -3.81 20.69 -10.91
N MET A 151 -4.41 20.74 -9.72
CA MET A 151 -3.99 21.62 -8.63
C MET A 151 -2.68 21.13 -7.99
N ILE A 152 -1.60 21.23 -8.75
CA ILE A 152 -0.25 20.76 -8.40
C ILE A 152 0.78 21.90 -8.48
N PRO A 153 1.92 21.82 -7.76
CA PRO A 153 2.92 22.88 -7.71
C PRO A 153 3.41 23.37 -9.08
N ALA A 154 3.62 22.46 -10.04
CA ALA A 154 4.08 22.79 -11.39
C ALA A 154 3.11 23.71 -12.16
N ASN A 155 1.82 23.69 -11.83
CA ASN A 155 0.79 24.47 -12.50
C ASN A 155 0.48 25.80 -11.79
N LEU A 156 1.04 26.04 -10.60
CA LEU A 156 0.83 27.25 -9.81
C LEU A 156 1.96 28.25 -10.06
N LEU A 157 1.69 29.29 -10.84
CA LEU A 157 2.65 30.34 -11.15
C LEU A 157 2.52 31.50 -10.15
N LEU A 158 3.65 31.80 -9.51
CA LEU A 158 3.81 32.81 -8.48
C LEU A 158 4.23 34.13 -9.14
N GLY A 159 3.34 35.12 -9.07
CA GLY A 159 3.62 36.49 -9.51
C GLY A 159 2.99 37.50 -8.55
N LYS A 160 2.44 38.60 -9.11
CA LYS A 160 1.63 39.56 -8.30
C LYS A 160 0.42 38.87 -7.65
N LYS A 161 -0.12 37.86 -8.32
CA LYS A 161 -1.13 36.92 -7.83
C LYS A 161 -0.68 35.52 -8.18
N CYS A 162 -1.18 34.53 -7.44
CA CYS A 162 -0.98 33.12 -7.79
C CYS A 162 -1.95 32.76 -8.92
N VAL A 163 -1.44 32.19 -10.01
CA VAL A 163 -2.26 31.82 -11.17
C VAL A 163 -2.13 30.32 -11.43
N LEU A 164 -3.26 29.62 -11.54
CA LEU A 164 -3.28 28.26 -12.02
C LEU A 164 -3.23 28.26 -13.55
N ALA A 165 -2.09 27.85 -14.11
CA ALA A 165 -1.80 27.89 -15.54
C ALA A 165 -2.47 26.74 -16.31
N ASP A 166 -2.65 25.59 -15.67
CA ASP A 166 -3.22 24.40 -16.28
C ASP A 166 -4.37 23.80 -15.45
N TYR A 167 -5.42 23.41 -16.16
CA TYR A 167 -6.64 22.81 -15.62
C TYR A 167 -7.25 21.88 -16.67
N GLU A 168 -6.43 20.99 -17.23
CA GLU A 168 -6.83 20.01 -18.22
C GLU A 168 -7.75 18.93 -17.60
N TRP A 169 -7.48 18.53 -16.36
CA TRP A 169 -8.17 17.45 -15.68
C TRP A 169 -9.15 17.95 -14.62
N VAL A 170 -10.27 18.47 -15.12
CA VAL A 170 -11.43 18.89 -14.31
C VAL A 170 -12.55 17.87 -14.42
N PHE A 171 -13.11 17.48 -13.28
CA PHE A 171 -14.19 16.52 -13.15
C PHE A 171 -15.42 17.17 -12.54
N PHE A 172 -16.59 16.91 -13.14
CA PHE A 172 -17.89 17.35 -12.64
C PHE A 172 -18.50 16.31 -11.71
N PHE A 173 -17.64 15.76 -10.86
CA PHE A 173 -17.97 14.87 -9.76
C PHE A 173 -16.90 15.06 -8.69
N GLU A 174 -17.22 14.60 -7.50
CA GLU A 174 -16.42 14.73 -6.30
C GLU A 174 -15.13 13.87 -6.35
N ILE A 175 -14.03 14.43 -5.89
CA ILE A 175 -12.75 13.75 -5.68
C ILE A 175 -12.21 14.24 -4.34
N PRO A 176 -11.70 13.35 -3.47
CA PRO A 176 -11.10 13.75 -2.19
C PRO A 176 -10.04 14.86 -2.36
N LEU A 177 -10.17 15.95 -1.63
CA LEU A 177 -9.17 17.04 -1.60
C LEU A 177 -7.84 16.54 -1.04
N GLU A 178 -7.88 15.59 -0.10
CA GLU A 178 -6.74 14.87 0.43
C GLU A 178 -6.00 14.08 -0.65
N PHE A 179 -6.72 13.50 -1.63
CA PHE A 179 -6.09 12.87 -2.79
C PHE A 179 -5.38 13.90 -3.68
N ILE A 180 -6.00 15.04 -3.95
CA ILE A 180 -5.39 16.12 -4.75
C ILE A 180 -4.10 16.62 -4.08
N TYR A 181 -4.14 16.80 -2.76
CA TYR A 181 -2.95 17.16 -1.99
C TYR A 181 -1.89 16.04 -1.98
N ALA A 182 -2.27 14.78 -1.72
CA ALA A 182 -1.34 13.65 -1.73
C ALA A 182 -0.66 13.47 -3.10
N ARG A 183 -1.43 13.60 -4.19
CA ARG A 183 -0.92 13.59 -5.55
C ARG A 183 0.11 14.69 -5.80
N SER A 184 -0.11 15.88 -5.22
CA SER A 184 0.85 16.96 -5.31
C SER A 184 2.20 16.61 -4.67
N ILE A 185 2.23 15.72 -3.67
CA ILE A 185 3.46 15.20 -3.06
C ILE A 185 4.07 14.10 -3.94
N PHE A 186 3.26 13.17 -4.47
CA PHE A 186 3.73 12.06 -5.31
C PHE A 186 4.50 12.53 -6.56
N LEU A 187 4.13 13.69 -7.09
CA LEU A 187 4.70 14.26 -8.30
C LEU A 187 5.97 15.08 -8.04
N GLN A 188 6.42 15.22 -6.78
CA GLN A 188 7.55 16.08 -6.42
C GLN A 188 8.80 15.27 -6.11
N GLU A 189 9.87 15.51 -6.85
CA GLU A 189 11.17 14.89 -6.57
C GLU A 189 11.79 15.41 -5.25
N ALA A 190 11.46 16.66 -4.89
CA ALA A 190 11.95 17.34 -3.70
C ALA A 190 11.64 16.61 -2.38
N VAL A 191 10.62 15.74 -2.35
CA VAL A 191 10.25 14.97 -1.15
C VAL A 191 10.99 13.64 -1.03
N CYS A 192 11.70 13.19 -2.06
CA CYS A 192 12.42 11.91 -2.03
C CYS A 192 13.57 11.86 -1.01
N GLY A 193 14.16 13.02 -0.66
CA GLY A 193 15.24 13.14 0.31
C GLY A 193 14.79 13.30 1.77
N LEU A 194 13.49 13.43 2.02
CA LEU A 194 12.94 13.67 3.37
C LEU A 194 12.92 12.39 4.19
N ASP A 195 13.16 12.53 5.50
CA ASP A 195 12.98 11.40 6.42
C ASP A 195 11.50 11.10 6.69
N LYS A 196 11.24 9.98 7.37
CA LYS A 196 9.88 9.53 7.67
C LYS A 196 9.07 10.54 8.49
N SER A 197 9.70 11.21 9.47
CA SER A 197 9.03 12.19 10.34
C SER A 197 8.67 13.44 9.55
N GLN A 198 9.57 13.90 8.68
CA GLN A 198 9.32 15.05 7.81
C GLN A 198 8.21 14.75 6.81
N LEU A 199 8.20 13.55 6.24
CA LEU A 199 7.16 13.13 5.33
C LEU A 199 5.79 13.01 6.02
N GLU A 200 5.76 12.46 7.24
CA GLU A 200 4.57 12.41 8.11
C GLU A 200 4.00 13.81 8.37
N GLU A 201 4.86 14.78 8.70
CA GLU A 201 4.47 16.17 8.88
C GLU A 201 3.88 16.79 7.60
N LEU A 202 4.49 16.55 6.43
CA LEU A 202 4.00 17.08 5.16
C LEU A 202 2.64 16.52 4.77
N TYR A 203 2.40 15.22 4.96
CA TYR A 203 1.08 14.63 4.73
C TYR A 203 0.04 15.17 5.71
N ALA A 204 0.41 15.35 6.99
CA ALA A 204 -0.48 15.92 7.99
C ALA A 204 -0.93 17.35 7.67
N ILE A 205 -0.08 18.18 7.02
CA ILE A 205 -0.46 19.53 6.56
C ILE A 205 -1.69 19.48 5.63
N GLY A 206 -1.78 18.47 4.77
CA GLY A 206 -2.91 18.26 3.88
C GLY A 206 -3.93 17.26 4.38
N ARG A 207 -3.99 17.01 5.69
CA ARG A 207 -4.97 16.11 6.33
C ARG A 207 -4.91 14.65 5.84
N VAL A 208 -3.77 14.23 5.31
CA VAL A 208 -3.54 12.85 4.85
C VAL A 208 -2.98 12.02 5.99
N ASP A 209 -3.70 10.97 6.40
CA ASP A 209 -3.15 9.92 7.27
C ASP A 209 -2.16 9.07 6.47
N MET A 210 -0.97 8.80 7.04
CA MET A 210 0.03 7.94 6.42
C MET A 210 -0.48 6.53 6.10
N GLU A 211 -1.44 6.03 6.89
CA GLU A 211 -2.09 4.73 6.63
C GLU A 211 -2.95 4.74 5.36
N GLU A 212 -3.42 5.92 4.93
CA GLU A 212 -4.25 6.12 3.73
C GLU A 212 -3.42 6.44 2.47
N VAL A 213 -2.12 6.77 2.61
CA VAL A 213 -1.22 7.02 1.47
C VAL A 213 -1.26 5.91 0.40
N PRO A 214 -1.26 4.61 0.74
CA PRO A 214 -1.40 3.54 -0.25
C PRO A 214 -2.74 3.57 -1.01
N VAL A 215 -3.81 4.06 -0.39
CA VAL A 215 -5.13 4.21 -1.03
C VAL A 215 -5.08 5.32 -2.08
N TYR A 216 -4.51 6.48 -1.74
CA TYR A 216 -4.31 7.58 -2.68
C TYR A 216 -3.37 7.19 -3.82
N TYR A 217 -2.32 6.42 -3.53
CA TYR A 217 -1.43 5.92 -4.57
C TYR A 217 -2.17 5.01 -5.56
N GLN A 218 -3.04 4.12 -5.07
CA GLN A 218 -3.85 3.28 -5.93
C GLN A 218 -4.84 4.09 -6.78
N MET A 219 -5.42 5.16 -6.23
CA MET A 219 -6.25 6.10 -7.00
C MET A 219 -5.47 6.76 -8.13
N GLU A 220 -4.22 7.15 -7.90
CA GLU A 220 -3.35 7.73 -8.92
C GLU A 220 -3.01 6.70 -10.01
N VAL A 221 -2.73 5.44 -9.64
CA VAL A 221 -2.54 4.36 -10.62
C VAL A 221 -3.77 4.19 -11.51
N ASN A 222 -4.96 4.16 -10.92
CA ASN A 222 -6.22 4.02 -11.66
C ASN A 222 -6.46 5.21 -12.61
N PHE A 223 -6.18 6.43 -12.14
CA PHE A 223 -6.25 7.63 -12.96
C PHE A 223 -5.27 7.57 -14.13
N GLN A 224 -4.00 7.20 -13.91
CA GLN A 224 -3.01 7.08 -14.99
C GLN A 224 -3.40 5.99 -16.00
N GLU A 225 -3.97 4.87 -15.56
CA GLU A 225 -4.54 3.86 -16.46
C GLU A 225 -5.73 4.39 -17.27
N HIS A 226 -6.58 5.24 -16.66
CA HIS A 226 -7.64 5.93 -17.38
C HIS A 226 -7.07 6.88 -18.44
N VAL A 227 -6.01 7.62 -18.14
CA VAL A 227 -5.40 8.57 -19.09
C VAL A 227 -4.67 7.86 -20.24
N ALA A 228 -3.85 6.85 -19.94
CA ALA A 228 -3.06 6.13 -20.93
C ALA A 228 -3.86 5.06 -21.70
N GLY A 229 -4.82 4.41 -21.03
CA GLY A 229 -5.57 3.27 -21.55
C GLY A 229 -5.20 1.97 -20.85
N LYS A 230 -6.22 1.17 -20.49
CA LYS A 230 -6.04 -0.12 -19.81
C LYS A 230 -5.13 -1.05 -20.64
N GLY A 231 -4.01 -1.46 -20.06
CA GLY A 231 -3.05 -2.36 -20.69
C GLY A 231 -1.99 -1.69 -21.59
N GLU A 232 -1.94 -0.35 -21.66
CA GLU A 232 -0.81 0.33 -22.32
C GLU A 232 0.48 0.17 -21.50
N LYS A 233 1.48 -0.46 -22.14
CA LYS A 233 2.80 -0.73 -21.56
C LYS A 233 3.64 0.54 -21.31
N TYR A 234 3.16 1.70 -21.73
CA TYR A 234 3.84 3.01 -21.69
C TYR A 234 3.11 4.06 -20.84
N ALA A 235 2.04 3.69 -20.13
CA ALA A 235 1.48 4.55 -19.08
C ALA A 235 2.60 4.94 -18.11
N LEU A 236 2.66 6.20 -17.67
CA LEU A 236 3.65 6.65 -16.68
C LEU A 236 3.65 5.75 -15.44
N SER A 237 2.52 5.17 -15.03
CA SER A 237 2.44 4.14 -13.98
C SER A 237 3.23 2.86 -14.30
N HIS A 238 3.18 2.35 -15.54
CA HIS A 238 3.98 1.22 -16.00
C HIS A 238 5.45 1.60 -16.23
N LEU A 239 5.74 2.84 -16.64
CA LEU A 239 7.10 3.38 -16.73
C LEU A 239 7.68 3.62 -15.33
N TYR A 240 6.95 4.10 -14.33
CA TYR A 240 7.42 4.16 -12.94
C TYR A 240 7.61 2.76 -12.33
N GLN A 241 6.82 1.77 -12.75
CA GLN A 241 7.04 0.36 -12.40
C GLN A 241 8.19 -0.32 -13.15
N LYS A 242 8.52 0.09 -14.39
CA LYS A 242 9.56 -0.53 -15.24
C LYS A 242 10.86 0.26 -15.35
N MET A 243 10.82 1.56 -15.14
CA MET A 243 11.99 2.41 -14.90
C MET A 243 12.46 2.09 -13.49
N HIS A 244 13.09 0.94 -13.38
CA HIS A 244 14.09 0.65 -12.37
C HIS A 244 15.34 1.54 -12.56
N CYS A 245 15.18 2.80 -12.94
CA CYS A 245 16.23 3.81 -12.95
C CYS A 245 15.92 4.75 -11.80
N LYS A 246 16.44 4.39 -10.64
CA LYS A 246 16.56 5.32 -9.53
C LYS A 246 17.67 6.31 -9.88
N SER A 247 17.31 7.57 -10.10
CA SER A 247 18.27 8.67 -10.09
C SER A 247 18.72 8.88 -8.65
N TYR A 248 20.01 8.76 -8.39
CA TYR A 248 20.57 8.94 -7.06
C TYR A 248 21.63 10.05 -7.09
N PRO A 249 21.52 11.08 -6.24
CA PRO A 249 22.62 12.00 -5.98
C PRO A 249 23.80 11.18 -5.43
N VAL A 250 24.91 11.15 -6.15
CA VAL A 250 26.14 10.43 -5.72
C VAL A 250 26.63 10.95 -4.36
N SER A 251 26.27 12.17 -3.99
CA SER A 251 26.54 12.81 -2.70
C SER A 251 25.76 12.23 -1.51
N GLU A 252 24.64 11.52 -1.76
CA GLU A 252 23.74 10.97 -0.72
C GLU A 252 23.77 9.44 -0.65
N TRP A 253 24.65 8.80 -1.43
CA TRP A 253 24.81 7.36 -1.45
C TRP A 253 25.53 6.82 -0.21
N ASP A 254 24.76 6.34 0.77
CA ASP A 254 25.28 5.48 1.83
C ASP A 254 25.41 4.04 1.32
N TYR A 255 26.60 3.71 0.83
CA TYR A 255 26.97 2.39 0.31
C TYR A 255 26.64 1.25 1.29
N LYS A 256 26.69 1.49 2.60
CA LYS A 256 26.41 0.47 3.63
C LYS A 256 24.94 0.10 3.73
N LYS A 257 24.05 1.01 3.34
CA LYS A 257 22.59 0.79 3.39
C LYS A 257 22.06 0.13 2.12
N GLN A 258 22.70 0.35 0.97
CA GLN A 258 22.24 -0.18 -0.32
C GLN A 258 22.88 -1.51 -0.70
N PHE A 259 24.08 -1.77 -0.23
CA PHE A 259 24.79 -3.02 -0.51
C PHE A 259 24.90 -3.86 0.76
N PHE A 260 24.95 -5.18 0.58
CA PHE A 260 25.41 -6.11 1.61
C PHE A 260 26.46 -7.04 1.03
N SER A 261 27.37 -7.43 1.89
CA SER A 261 28.40 -8.41 1.55
C SER A 261 27.84 -9.82 1.64
N ILE A 262 28.14 -10.65 0.64
CA ILE A 262 27.97 -12.10 0.74
C ILE A 262 29.32 -12.69 1.11
N GLY A 263 29.35 -13.42 2.22
CA GLY A 263 30.57 -13.97 2.78
C GLY A 263 30.59 -15.50 2.77
N ILE A 264 31.77 -16.06 2.51
CA ILE A 264 32.02 -17.50 2.61
C ILE A 264 33.23 -17.76 3.52
N GLU A 265 33.09 -18.77 4.38
CA GLU A 265 34.13 -19.16 5.32
C GLU A 265 34.22 -20.69 5.35
N GLY A 266 35.42 -21.22 5.11
CA GLY A 266 35.70 -22.65 5.19
C GLY A 266 35.98 -23.13 6.62
N ASP A 267 35.86 -24.43 6.87
CA ASP A 267 36.12 -25.05 8.17
C ASP A 267 37.59 -25.06 8.62
N THR A 268 38.52 -24.74 7.73
CA THR A 268 39.96 -24.65 8.04
C THR A 268 40.37 -23.32 8.68
N GLY A 269 39.44 -22.36 8.83
CA GLY A 269 39.68 -21.10 9.53
C GLY A 269 40.62 -20.11 8.80
N GLU A 270 40.94 -20.37 7.53
CA GLU A 270 41.62 -19.38 6.68
C GLU A 270 40.62 -18.37 6.11
N GLU A 271 41.14 -17.18 5.81
CA GLU A 271 40.50 -15.88 5.62
C GLU A 271 39.07 -15.85 5.02
N TRP A 272 38.29 -14.88 5.48
CA TRP A 272 36.96 -14.57 4.93
C TRP A 272 37.11 -14.11 3.47
N GLU A 273 36.53 -14.87 2.54
CA GLU A 273 36.49 -14.47 1.13
C GLU A 273 35.16 -13.74 0.88
N GLU A 274 35.24 -12.42 0.68
CA GLU A 274 34.12 -11.61 0.24
C GLU A 274 33.94 -11.80 -1.26
N ILE A 275 32.86 -12.50 -1.65
CA ILE A 275 32.68 -12.89 -3.05
C ILE A 275 32.02 -11.78 -3.86
N SER A 276 31.11 -11.00 -3.27
CA SER A 276 30.41 -9.92 -3.98
C SER A 276 29.58 -9.01 -3.07
N TYR A 277 29.30 -7.82 -3.59
CA TYR A 277 28.29 -6.88 -3.09
C TYR A 277 26.99 -7.00 -3.89
N GLU A 278 25.84 -6.98 -3.22
CA GLU A 278 24.50 -7.07 -3.87
C GLU A 278 23.56 -5.93 -3.44
N GLN A 279 22.70 -5.47 -4.36
CA GLN A 279 21.73 -4.38 -4.14
C GLN A 279 20.50 -4.81 -3.30
N THR A 280 19.88 -3.87 -2.58
CA THR A 280 18.85 -4.12 -1.54
C THR A 280 17.42 -4.46 -2.01
N ILE A 281 16.78 -5.34 -1.19
CA ILE A 281 15.37 -5.78 -1.00
C ILE A 281 14.63 -6.35 -2.23
N HIS A 282 14.14 -7.59 -2.10
CA HIS A 282 13.50 -8.42 -3.13
C HIS A 282 14.44 -8.88 -4.26
N SER A 283 15.74 -8.86 -4.01
CA SER A 283 16.75 -9.36 -4.94
C SER A 283 16.76 -10.88 -4.94
N GLU A 284 16.47 -11.48 -6.09
CA GLU A 284 16.75 -12.89 -6.35
C GLU A 284 18.25 -13.06 -6.59
N ILE A 285 18.90 -13.84 -5.73
CA ILE A 285 20.35 -14.03 -5.79
C ILE A 285 20.62 -15.47 -6.17
N LYS A 286 21.29 -15.62 -7.31
CA LYS A 286 21.83 -16.90 -7.77
C LYS A 286 23.35 -16.84 -7.74
N ARG A 287 23.94 -17.82 -7.06
CA ARG A 287 25.40 -17.92 -6.89
C ARG A 287 25.88 -19.33 -7.08
N THR A 288 26.97 -19.45 -7.84
CA THR A 288 27.68 -20.70 -8.04
C THR A 288 29.09 -20.51 -7.53
N ILE A 289 29.50 -21.35 -6.57
CA ILE A 289 30.83 -21.33 -5.96
C ILE A 289 31.56 -22.59 -6.40
N GLN A 290 32.75 -22.39 -6.98
CA GLN A 290 33.66 -23.46 -7.36
C GLN A 290 34.59 -23.74 -6.18
N LEU A 291 34.62 -24.99 -5.72
CA LEU A 291 35.48 -25.44 -4.64
C LEU A 291 36.65 -26.23 -5.24
N LYS A 292 37.87 -26.08 -4.71
CA LYS A 292 38.92 -27.05 -5.04
C LYS A 292 38.55 -28.38 -4.39
N ALA A 293 38.80 -29.49 -5.11
CA ALA A 293 38.48 -30.83 -4.62
C ALA A 293 39.08 -31.06 -3.22
N ASN A 294 38.24 -31.49 -2.27
CA ASN A 294 38.60 -31.77 -0.87
C ASN A 294 39.18 -30.57 -0.09
N GLN A 295 38.94 -29.33 -0.53
CA GLN A 295 39.42 -28.14 0.17
C GLN A 295 38.75 -27.92 1.53
N TYR A 296 37.45 -28.21 1.64
CA TYR A 296 36.65 -27.97 2.84
C TYR A 296 35.70 -29.15 3.11
N THR A 297 35.47 -29.50 4.38
CA THR A 297 34.44 -30.50 4.74
C THR A 297 33.10 -29.83 5.06
N ARG A 298 33.16 -28.60 5.59
CA ARG A 298 32.01 -27.74 5.85
C ARG A 298 32.27 -26.33 5.35
N LEU A 299 31.20 -25.66 4.94
CA LEU A 299 31.22 -24.28 4.47
C LEU A 299 30.18 -23.46 5.22
N ARG A 300 30.61 -22.32 5.75
CA ARG A 300 29.74 -21.34 6.38
C ARG A 300 29.43 -20.24 5.37
N PHE A 301 28.16 -20.18 4.97
CA PHE A 301 27.63 -19.19 4.06
C PHE A 301 26.91 -18.08 4.83
N LYS A 302 27.29 -16.84 4.57
CA LYS A 302 26.71 -15.62 5.17
C LYS A 302 26.00 -14.84 4.07
N PRO A 303 24.71 -15.14 3.80
CA PRO A 303 23.99 -14.57 2.65
C PRO A 303 23.74 -13.08 2.75
N VAL A 304 23.75 -12.52 3.97
CA VAL A 304 23.51 -11.11 4.27
C VAL A 304 24.32 -10.73 5.53
N ASP A 305 24.76 -9.49 5.62
CA ASP A 305 25.57 -8.92 6.72
C ASP A 305 24.76 -8.45 7.96
N SER A 306 23.43 -8.60 7.92
CA SER A 306 22.51 -8.01 8.89
C SER A 306 21.25 -8.87 9.06
N LYS A 307 20.48 -8.60 10.12
CA LYS A 307 19.21 -9.28 10.40
C LYS A 307 18.30 -9.23 9.17
N SER A 308 17.69 -10.36 8.81
CA SER A 308 16.99 -10.47 7.54
C SER A 308 15.97 -11.61 7.52
N ILE A 309 15.05 -11.53 6.57
CA ILE A 309 14.15 -12.62 6.20
C ILE A 309 14.60 -13.09 4.82
N ILE A 310 15.02 -14.35 4.70
CA ILE A 310 15.46 -14.93 3.44
C ILE A 310 14.65 -16.18 3.13
N LYS A 311 14.48 -16.47 1.84
CA LYS A 311 13.89 -17.71 1.36
C LYS A 311 14.91 -18.47 0.53
N ILE A 312 15.17 -19.71 0.93
CA ILE A 312 16.10 -20.58 0.21
C ILE A 312 15.28 -21.37 -0.82
N ARG A 313 15.53 -21.14 -2.10
CA ARG A 313 14.82 -21.81 -3.21
C ARG A 313 15.56 -23.06 -3.67
N LYS A 314 16.89 -22.98 -3.73
CA LYS A 314 17.74 -24.09 -4.19
C LYS A 314 19.07 -24.07 -3.44
N LEU A 315 19.48 -25.24 -2.97
CA LEU A 315 20.83 -25.49 -2.48
C LEU A 315 21.28 -26.87 -2.95
N VAL A 316 22.21 -26.89 -3.90
CA VAL A 316 22.70 -28.15 -4.50
C VAL A 316 24.21 -28.11 -4.65
N GLY A 317 24.84 -29.27 -4.48
CA GLY A 317 26.24 -29.51 -4.79
C GLY A 317 26.37 -30.31 -6.09
N LYS A 318 27.49 -30.16 -6.78
CA LYS A 318 27.88 -31.10 -7.85
C LYS A 318 29.05 -31.96 -7.40
N LYS A 319 28.90 -33.26 -7.59
CA LYS A 319 29.95 -34.27 -7.35
C LYS A 319 30.03 -35.17 -8.57
N GLU A 320 31.20 -35.27 -9.20
CA GLU A 320 31.42 -36.14 -10.37
C GLU A 320 30.38 -35.94 -11.50
N LYS A 321 29.96 -34.68 -11.73
CA LYS A 321 28.91 -34.25 -12.69
C LYS A 321 27.47 -34.64 -12.34
N GLN A 322 27.20 -35.17 -11.14
CA GLN A 322 25.85 -35.37 -10.61
C GLN A 322 25.48 -34.29 -9.60
N GLU A 323 24.23 -33.83 -9.67
CA GLU A 323 23.65 -32.85 -8.75
C GLU A 323 23.12 -33.56 -7.50
N VAL A 324 23.57 -33.13 -6.33
CA VAL A 324 23.19 -33.68 -5.01
C VAL A 324 22.64 -32.57 -4.13
N SER A 325 21.53 -32.82 -3.45
CA SER A 325 21.00 -31.88 -2.45
C SER A 325 21.91 -31.84 -1.23
N LEU A 326 22.22 -30.64 -0.73
CA LEU A 326 23.09 -30.46 0.43
C LEU A 326 22.27 -30.15 1.67
N ASN A 327 22.64 -30.79 2.78
CA ASN A 327 22.08 -30.47 4.08
C ASN A 327 22.82 -29.29 4.71
N PHE A 328 22.07 -28.46 5.43
CA PHE A 328 22.61 -27.31 6.14
C PHE A 328 21.91 -27.08 7.49
N THR A 329 22.61 -26.42 8.39
CA THR A 329 22.07 -25.86 9.64
C THR A 329 22.07 -24.34 9.56
N HIS A 330 21.31 -23.66 10.42
CA HIS A 330 21.15 -22.21 10.37
C HIS A 330 20.93 -21.59 11.76
N ASN A 331 21.18 -20.28 11.89
CA ASN A 331 20.90 -19.50 13.11
C ASN A 331 19.53 -18.78 13.13
N ALA A 332 18.61 -19.09 12.20
CA ALA A 332 17.27 -18.48 12.17
C ALA A 332 16.50 -18.71 13.48
N LYS A 333 15.76 -17.71 13.95
CA LYS A 333 14.92 -17.82 15.15
C LYS A 333 13.54 -18.38 14.86
N LEU A 334 13.08 -18.23 13.63
CA LEU A 334 11.80 -18.73 13.17
C LEU A 334 11.94 -19.20 11.73
N VAL A 335 11.32 -20.33 11.42
CA VAL A 335 11.25 -20.88 10.07
C VAL A 335 9.79 -21.16 9.75
N ILE A 336 9.31 -20.63 8.64
CA ILE A 336 7.96 -20.84 8.14
C ILE A 336 8.09 -21.37 6.71
N ILE A 337 7.85 -22.66 6.52
CA ILE A 337 8.03 -23.34 5.23
C ILE A 337 9.51 -23.19 4.79
N ASP A 338 9.80 -22.35 3.80
CA ASP A 338 11.14 -22.09 3.27
C ASP A 338 11.65 -20.68 3.61
N ASP A 339 10.88 -19.93 4.42
CA ASP A 339 11.21 -18.57 4.84
C ASP A 339 11.89 -18.61 6.22
N TYR A 340 13.09 -18.07 6.30
CA TYR A 340 13.95 -18.09 7.47
C TYR A 340 14.08 -16.67 8.03
N TYR A 341 13.71 -16.49 9.29
CA TYR A 341 13.68 -15.20 9.97
C TYR A 341 14.86 -15.11 10.94
N PHE A 342 15.80 -14.22 10.62
CA PHE A 342 17.03 -14.01 11.37
C PHE A 342 16.99 -12.64 12.06
N ILE A 343 17.13 -12.64 13.39
CA ILE A 343 17.29 -11.41 14.20
C ILE A 343 18.76 -10.99 14.36
N GLU A 344 19.67 -11.88 13.99
CA GLU A 344 21.11 -11.66 13.85
C GLU A 344 21.48 -11.85 12.37
N PRO A 345 22.69 -11.47 11.90
CA PRO A 345 23.11 -11.79 10.55
C PRO A 345 22.97 -13.29 10.23
N PRO A 346 22.39 -13.66 9.08
CA PRO A 346 22.15 -15.05 8.72
C PRO A 346 23.47 -15.80 8.52
N VAL A 347 23.51 -17.00 9.07
CA VAL A 347 24.62 -17.95 8.94
C VAL A 347 24.04 -19.31 8.61
N LEU A 348 24.44 -19.87 7.47
CA LEU A 348 24.12 -21.23 7.06
C LEU A 348 25.40 -22.08 7.10
N GLU A 349 25.40 -23.20 7.81
CA GLU A 349 26.53 -24.14 7.81
C GLU A 349 26.18 -25.38 6.99
N ILE A 350 26.98 -25.65 5.97
CA ILE A 350 26.66 -26.60 4.90
C ILE A 350 27.67 -27.73 4.91
N ALA A 351 27.19 -28.96 4.92
CA ALA A 351 28.04 -30.15 4.81
C ALA A 351 28.31 -30.47 3.34
N LEU A 352 29.57 -30.41 2.91
CA LEU A 352 29.92 -30.44 1.48
C LEU A 352 30.00 -31.86 0.90
N GLY A 353 30.24 -32.90 1.70
CA GLY A 353 30.21 -34.29 1.24
C GLY A 353 31.17 -34.63 0.07
N GLY A 354 32.20 -33.80 -0.15
CA GLY A 354 33.13 -33.91 -1.28
C GLY A 354 32.60 -33.35 -2.60
N CYS A 355 31.68 -32.38 -2.56
CA CYS A 355 31.25 -31.64 -3.76
C CYS A 355 32.35 -30.68 -4.25
N GLU A 356 32.40 -30.51 -5.56
CA GLU A 356 33.36 -29.65 -6.28
C GLU A 356 32.74 -28.28 -6.63
N GLU A 357 31.41 -28.19 -6.67
CA GLU A 357 30.68 -26.95 -6.94
C GLU A 357 29.45 -26.89 -6.04
N ILE A 358 29.06 -25.69 -5.61
CA ILE A 358 27.78 -25.45 -4.93
C ILE A 358 27.02 -24.36 -5.66
N GLU A 359 25.72 -24.58 -5.87
CA GLU A 359 24.78 -23.60 -6.37
C GLU A 359 23.78 -23.21 -5.28
N PHE A 360 23.60 -21.91 -5.10
CA PHE A 360 22.68 -21.26 -4.18
C PHE A 360 21.70 -20.39 -4.96
N ASP A 361 20.41 -20.61 -4.75
CA ASP A 361 19.33 -19.72 -5.19
C ASP A 361 18.52 -19.32 -3.95
N TYR A 362 18.57 -18.04 -3.60
CA TYR A 362 17.84 -17.51 -2.46
C TYR A 362 17.32 -16.09 -2.72
N LEU A 363 16.25 -15.75 -2.01
CA LEU A 363 15.59 -14.45 -2.10
C LEU A 363 15.69 -13.73 -0.76
N VAL A 364 16.03 -12.45 -0.76
CA VAL A 364 16.03 -11.60 0.44
C VAL A 364 14.74 -10.78 0.48
N TYR A 365 13.80 -11.16 1.36
CA TYR A 365 12.51 -10.47 1.52
C TYR A 365 12.64 -9.15 2.29
N ARG A 366 13.38 -9.15 3.40
CA ARG A 366 13.61 -7.96 4.24
C ARG A 366 15.02 -7.99 4.83
N ARG A 367 15.65 -6.82 4.96
CA ARG A 367 16.99 -6.64 5.55
C ARG A 367 16.97 -5.44 6.50
N ASN A 368 17.58 -5.62 7.66
CA ASN A 368 17.80 -4.61 8.70
C ASN A 368 16.56 -3.79 9.06
N ASP A 369 15.39 -4.40 8.95
CA ASP A 369 14.10 -3.78 9.23
C ASP A 369 13.81 -3.91 10.73
N GLY A 370 13.50 -2.79 11.38
CA GLY A 370 13.16 -2.72 12.81
C GLY A 370 11.91 -3.52 13.18
N VAL A 371 11.09 -3.89 12.20
CA VAL A 371 9.86 -4.66 12.40
C VAL A 371 10.11 -6.17 12.43
N ILE A 372 11.29 -6.67 12.03
CA ILE A 372 11.60 -8.11 12.01
C ILE A 372 11.51 -8.72 13.41
N ASP A 373 12.06 -8.05 14.43
CA ASP A 373 12.00 -8.51 15.82
C ASP A 373 10.57 -8.56 16.35
N GLN A 374 9.76 -7.57 15.97
CA GLN A 374 8.34 -7.50 16.33
C GLN A 374 7.54 -8.59 15.62
N MET A 375 7.80 -8.85 14.34
CA MET A 375 7.16 -9.93 13.58
C MET A 375 7.48 -11.31 14.16
N VAL A 376 8.74 -11.60 14.47
CA VAL A 376 9.12 -12.88 15.08
C VAL A 376 8.40 -13.06 16.41
N THR A 377 8.38 -12.02 17.25
CA THR A 377 7.70 -12.03 18.55
C THR A 377 6.18 -12.21 18.39
N PHE A 378 5.56 -11.46 17.47
CA PHE A 378 4.13 -11.52 17.22
C PHE A 378 3.69 -12.90 16.71
N ILE A 379 4.41 -13.47 15.74
CA ILE A 379 4.08 -14.79 15.18
C ILE A 379 4.25 -15.90 16.21
N GLN A 380 5.29 -15.81 17.05
CA GLN A 380 5.47 -16.75 18.16
C GLN A 380 4.32 -16.68 19.17
N ASN A 381 3.87 -15.46 19.52
CA ASN A 381 2.74 -15.24 20.42
C ASN A 381 1.41 -15.69 19.80
N GLU A 382 1.18 -15.43 18.51
CA GLU A 382 -0.03 -15.85 17.80
C GLU A 382 -0.13 -17.38 17.74
N LYS A 383 0.99 -18.06 17.46
CA LYS A 383 1.04 -19.53 17.46
C LYS A 383 0.71 -20.09 18.85
N ALA A 384 1.27 -19.52 19.91
CA ALA A 384 0.96 -19.91 21.28
C ALA A 384 -0.53 -19.70 21.63
N LEU A 385 -1.10 -18.56 21.24
CA LEU A 385 -2.52 -18.25 21.44
C LEU A 385 -3.44 -19.18 20.65
N LYS A 386 -3.04 -19.58 19.43
CA LYS A 386 -3.80 -20.52 18.60
C LYS A 386 -3.82 -21.92 19.23
N ASP A 387 -2.68 -22.38 19.73
CA ASP A 387 -2.58 -23.66 20.44
C ASP A 387 -3.43 -23.64 21.72
N GLU A 388 -3.42 -22.53 22.48
CA GLU A 388 -4.28 -22.34 23.66
C GLU A 388 -5.77 -22.34 23.31
N ARG A 389 -6.15 -21.65 22.22
CA ARG A 389 -7.54 -21.60 21.74
C ARG A 389 -8.03 -22.98 21.28
N GLN A 390 -7.16 -23.77 20.65
CA GLN A 390 -7.48 -25.14 20.27
C GLN A 390 -7.74 -26.00 21.51
N MET A 391 -6.88 -25.93 22.53
CA MET A 391 -7.11 -26.62 23.81
C MET A 391 -8.43 -26.20 24.48
N LEU A 392 -8.78 -24.91 24.46
CA LEU A 392 -10.05 -24.41 25.01
C LEU A 392 -11.26 -24.93 24.23
N THR A 393 -11.14 -25.02 22.91
CA THR A 393 -12.22 -25.55 22.04
C THR A 393 -12.47 -27.03 22.32
N GLU A 394 -11.42 -27.82 22.47
CA GLU A 394 -11.50 -29.23 22.86
C GLU A 394 -12.15 -29.40 24.25
N LYS A 395 -11.79 -28.55 25.23
CA LYS A 395 -12.43 -28.54 26.55
C LYS A 395 -13.91 -28.18 26.47
N ASN A 396 -14.29 -27.18 25.69
CA ASN A 396 -15.68 -26.77 25.52
C ASN A 396 -16.52 -27.87 24.88
N ALA A 397 -16.01 -28.53 23.83
CA ALA A 397 -16.68 -29.69 23.23
C ALA A 397 -16.90 -30.83 24.26
N ALA A 398 -15.92 -31.08 25.13
CA ALA A 398 -16.06 -32.05 26.21
C ALA A 398 -17.12 -31.63 27.25
N HIS A 399 -17.21 -30.34 27.57
CA HIS A 399 -18.26 -29.81 28.45
C HIS A 399 -19.66 -29.91 27.82
N GLU A 400 -19.82 -29.57 26.55
CA GLU A 400 -21.09 -29.69 25.83
C GLU A 400 -21.58 -31.15 25.78
N ALA A 401 -20.69 -32.10 25.50
CA ALA A 401 -21.01 -33.52 25.54
C ALA A 401 -21.49 -33.96 26.94
N ARG A 402 -20.88 -33.41 28.00
CA ARG A 402 -21.29 -33.68 29.38
C ARG A 402 -22.66 -33.07 29.72
N ILE A 403 -22.93 -31.85 29.26
CA ILE A 403 -24.23 -31.19 29.42
C ILE A 403 -25.32 -31.98 28.69
N ALA A 404 -25.06 -32.42 27.45
CA ALA A 404 -26.01 -33.23 26.68
C ALA A 404 -26.34 -34.55 27.39
N LYS A 405 -25.33 -35.21 27.98
CA LYS A 405 -25.53 -36.42 28.78
C LYS A 405 -26.41 -36.17 30.00
N LEU A 406 -26.11 -35.12 30.78
CA LEU A 406 -26.89 -34.74 31.95
C LEU A 406 -28.34 -34.35 31.58
N GLY A 407 -28.53 -33.67 30.44
CA GLY A 407 -29.85 -33.33 29.92
C GLY A 407 -30.68 -34.56 29.58
N LYS A 408 -30.06 -35.60 28.99
CA LYS A 408 -30.72 -36.88 28.73
C LYS A 408 -31.11 -37.58 30.03
N GLU A 409 -30.19 -37.65 31.00
CA GLU A 409 -30.46 -38.22 32.32
C GLU A 409 -31.62 -37.49 33.04
N LEU A 410 -31.69 -36.16 32.93
CA LEU A 410 -32.76 -35.36 33.51
C LEU A 410 -34.13 -35.66 32.85
N ASN A 411 -34.17 -35.78 31.53
CA ASN A 411 -35.38 -36.13 30.79
C ASN A 411 -35.89 -37.53 31.14
N ASP A 412 -34.98 -38.51 31.24
CA ASP A 412 -35.32 -39.88 31.64
C ASP A 412 -35.86 -39.92 33.07
N LEU A 413 -35.30 -39.11 33.97
CA LEU A 413 -35.77 -38.98 35.35
C LEU A 413 -37.15 -38.31 35.40
N GLN A 414 -37.40 -37.26 34.62
CA GLN A 414 -38.70 -36.60 34.51
C GLN A 414 -39.77 -37.57 34.01
N ALA A 415 -39.49 -38.33 32.95
CA ALA A 415 -40.41 -39.34 32.43
C ALA A 415 -40.73 -40.43 33.47
N THR A 416 -39.74 -40.82 34.28
CA THR A 416 -39.93 -41.77 35.39
C THR A 416 -40.85 -41.18 36.46
N VAL A 417 -40.66 -39.93 36.85
CA VAL A 417 -41.50 -39.23 37.83
C VAL A 417 -42.94 -39.10 37.32
N GLU A 418 -43.14 -38.71 36.06
CA GLU A 418 -44.47 -38.63 35.45
C GLU A 418 -45.18 -39.99 35.41
N TYR A 419 -44.47 -41.04 35.01
CA TYR A 419 -45.00 -42.40 35.01
C TYR A 419 -45.40 -42.86 36.42
N GLN A 420 -44.59 -42.58 37.43
CA GLN A 420 -44.91 -42.88 38.82
C GLN A 420 -46.12 -42.08 39.31
N ALA A 421 -46.20 -40.80 38.97
CA ALA A 421 -47.35 -39.95 39.30
C ALA A 421 -48.65 -40.47 38.68
N GLU A 422 -48.62 -40.92 37.43
CA GLU A 422 -49.78 -41.51 36.76
C GLU A 422 -50.21 -42.84 37.39
N LYS A 423 -49.24 -43.70 37.75
CA LYS A 423 -49.52 -44.92 38.52
C LYS A 423 -50.16 -44.63 39.88
N ILE A 424 -49.69 -43.59 40.58
CA ILE A 424 -50.32 -43.14 41.84
C ILE A 424 -51.77 -42.74 41.59
N ARG A 425 -52.06 -41.91 40.57
CA ARG A 425 -53.44 -41.52 40.22
C ARG A 425 -54.34 -42.72 39.88
N GLN A 426 -53.80 -43.72 39.19
CA GLN A 426 -54.55 -44.95 38.88
C GLN A 426 -54.87 -45.76 40.15
N LEU A 427 -53.89 -45.93 41.04
CA LEU A 427 -54.09 -46.58 42.34
C LEU A 427 -55.11 -45.82 43.19
N GLU A 428 -55.06 -44.49 43.21
CA GLU A 428 -56.03 -43.65 43.90
C GLU A 428 -57.46 -43.81 43.37
N ASN A 429 -57.59 -44.16 42.09
CA ASN A 429 -58.87 -44.34 41.43
C ASN A 429 -59.52 -45.71 41.63
N LEU A 430 -58.77 -46.72 42.09
CA LEU A 430 -59.29 -48.05 42.38
C LEU A 430 -60.34 -48.01 43.50
N LYS A 431 -61.43 -48.78 43.31
CA LYS A 431 -62.54 -48.88 44.27
C LYS A 431 -62.04 -49.27 45.67
N VAL A 432 -61.07 -50.18 45.77
CA VAL A 432 -60.46 -50.62 47.03
C VAL A 432 -59.75 -49.48 47.75
N TYR A 433 -59.00 -48.64 47.03
CA TYR A 433 -58.33 -47.49 47.63
C TYR A 433 -59.31 -46.39 48.06
N LYS A 434 -60.34 -46.11 47.25
CA LYS A 434 -61.46 -45.22 47.63
C LYS A 434 -62.21 -45.73 48.86
N MET A 435 -62.36 -47.04 48.99
CA MET A 435 -62.96 -47.69 50.15
C MET A 435 -62.04 -47.61 51.38
N TYR A 436 -60.74 -47.87 51.22
CA TYR A 436 -59.72 -47.66 52.25
C TYR A 436 -59.69 -46.20 52.73
N GLN A 437 -59.76 -45.21 51.84
CA GLN A 437 -59.85 -43.79 52.23
C GLN A 437 -61.15 -43.46 52.96
N LYS A 438 -62.29 -44.04 52.56
CA LYS A 438 -63.55 -43.91 53.31
C LYS A 438 -63.43 -44.51 54.71
N VAL A 439 -62.90 -45.73 54.84
CA VAL A 439 -62.67 -46.39 56.14
C VAL A 439 -61.70 -45.58 56.99
N ARG A 440 -60.58 -45.09 56.44
CA ARG A 440 -59.62 -44.23 57.15
C ARG A 440 -60.24 -42.90 57.61
N LYS A 441 -61.12 -42.29 56.81
CA LYS A 441 -61.89 -41.08 57.21
C LYS A 441 -62.91 -41.39 58.30
N ILE A 442 -63.51 -42.57 58.30
CA ILE A 442 -64.42 -43.03 59.35
C ILE A 442 -63.63 -43.28 60.65
N VAL A 443 -62.49 -43.97 60.58
CA VAL A 443 -61.60 -44.19 61.74
C VAL A 443 -61.07 -42.86 62.30
N LYS A 444 -60.72 -41.88 61.45
CA LYS A 444 -60.32 -40.53 61.91
C LYS A 444 -61.45 -39.66 62.45
N ARG A 445 -62.73 -39.99 62.16
CA ARG A 445 -63.91 -39.32 62.72
C ARG A 445 -64.51 -40.08 63.91
N GLY A 446 -64.02 -41.29 64.18
CA GLY A 446 -64.41 -42.16 65.29
C GLY A 446 -63.33 -42.30 66.36
N ASN A 447 -62.28 -41.49 66.29
CA ASN A 447 -61.32 -41.21 67.37
C ASN A 447 -61.50 -39.77 67.84
#